data_AF-A0A1F7QIT1-F1
#
_entry.id   AF-A0A1F7QIT1-F1
#
_cell.length_a   1.000
_cell.length_b   1.000
_cell.length_c   1.000
_cell.angle_alpha   90.00
_cell.angle_beta   90.00
_cell.angle_gamma   90.00
#
_symmetry.space_group_name_H-M   'P 1'
#
loop_
_entity.id
_entity.type
_entity.pdbx_description
1 polymer ?
#
loop_
_entity_poly.entity_id
_entity_poly.type
_entity_poly.pdbx_seq_one_letter_code
_entity_poly.pdbx_strand_id
1 'polypeptide(L)'
;MDRDFPTTATPSDLVGRVLGLNPGLMTGPGTNTYLVGRRDPILLDTGAGVAGYVPLLARYLAGRGWRQPSRIVLTHRHRDHLGGVSQLRARFRGIPVAKMIHRDSGLPEAIDDLRDGQAVHGDGATLIAVHTPGHASDHLCFYLVEEKALFTGDVVLGGSTTVIPLDDGDLGDYMTSLRRLLDLDVRRIYPAHGPVIEDGPGRVREYIEHRLMRERQILEALGDGLVTIPEMVARIYADVSAALHQAAAQSVASHLAKLAREGRVREHVVRDAPSRWELVR
;
A
#
# COMPACT_ATOMS: atom_id res chain seq x y z
N MET A 1 -18.82 -5.16 -1.52
CA MET A 1 -18.12 -4.92 -0.24
C MET A 1 -18.57 -5.99 0.73
N ASP A 2 -17.61 -6.72 1.28
CA ASP A 2 -17.86 -7.70 2.33
C ASP A 2 -18.39 -6.98 3.58
N ARG A 3 -19.69 -7.11 3.84
CA ARG A 3 -20.35 -6.48 4.99
C ARG A 3 -20.02 -7.17 6.31
N ASP A 4 -19.45 -8.37 6.24
CA ASP A 4 -19.14 -9.19 7.40
C ASP A 4 -17.69 -9.00 7.87
N PHE A 5 -16.90 -8.17 7.16
CA PHE A 5 -15.53 -7.86 7.55
C PHE A 5 -15.50 -7.12 8.90
N PRO A 6 -14.89 -7.71 9.95
CA PRO A 6 -15.06 -7.19 11.30
C PRO A 6 -14.35 -5.85 11.48
N THR A 7 -14.99 -4.90 12.15
CA THR A 7 -14.42 -3.55 12.38
C THR A 7 -13.22 -3.56 13.34
N THR A 8 -13.07 -4.63 14.13
CA THR A 8 -11.88 -4.90 14.95
C THR A 8 -11.51 -6.37 14.91
N ALA A 9 -10.23 -6.69 14.99
CA ALA A 9 -9.74 -8.07 15.10
C ALA A 9 -8.46 -8.13 15.94
N THR A 10 -8.12 -9.32 16.43
CA THR A 10 -6.86 -9.57 17.17
C THR A 10 -6.18 -10.80 16.55
N PRO A 11 -5.53 -10.67 15.39
CA PRO A 11 -4.98 -11.79 14.63
C PRO A 11 -3.81 -12.53 15.29
N SER A 12 -3.21 -11.96 16.35
CA SER A 12 -2.18 -12.61 17.16
C SER A 12 -2.08 -11.97 18.55
N ASP A 13 -1.18 -12.48 19.39
CA ASP A 13 -0.93 -11.92 20.72
C ASP A 13 -0.30 -10.52 20.68
N LEU A 14 0.49 -10.22 19.64
CA LEU A 14 1.13 -8.91 19.48
C LEU A 14 0.37 -7.95 18.56
N VAL A 15 -0.53 -8.46 17.72
CA VAL A 15 -1.17 -7.65 16.67
C VAL A 15 -2.67 -7.54 16.89
N GLY A 16 -3.11 -6.31 17.09
CA GLY A 16 -4.51 -5.87 16.99
C GLY A 16 -4.77 -5.15 15.68
N ARG A 17 -6.04 -5.12 15.25
CA ARG A 17 -6.49 -4.40 14.05
C ARG A 17 -7.76 -3.61 14.35
N VAL A 18 -7.77 -2.34 13.96
CA VAL A 18 -8.94 -1.46 13.99
C VAL A 18 -9.15 -0.90 12.59
N LEU A 19 -10.35 -1.08 12.05
CA LEU A 19 -10.69 -0.61 10.71
C LEU A 19 -10.94 0.90 10.69
N GLY A 20 -10.42 1.60 9.69
CA GLY A 20 -10.52 3.05 9.51
C GLY A 20 -11.92 3.58 9.18
N LEU A 21 -12.90 2.68 8.99
CA LEU A 21 -14.31 2.98 8.68
C LEU A 21 -14.50 3.83 7.41
N ASN A 22 -13.62 3.65 6.44
CA ASN A 22 -13.55 4.36 5.17
C ASN A 22 -13.67 3.40 3.98
N PRO A 23 -14.79 2.65 3.83
CA PRO A 23 -14.94 1.70 2.74
C PRO A 23 -14.98 2.43 1.39
N GLY A 24 -14.39 1.82 0.36
CA GLY A 24 -14.30 2.41 -0.97
C GLY A 24 -13.82 1.43 -2.03
N LEU A 25 -13.80 1.88 -3.29
CA LEU A 25 -13.26 1.08 -4.40
C LEU A 25 -11.79 0.72 -4.17
N MET A 26 -11.00 1.67 -3.65
CA MET A 26 -9.57 1.51 -3.39
C MET A 26 -9.29 0.85 -2.04
N THR A 27 -10.10 1.15 -1.02
CA THR A 27 -9.85 0.75 0.37
C THR A 27 -10.61 -0.52 0.78
N GLY A 28 -11.42 -1.09 -0.11
CA GLY A 28 -12.25 -2.26 0.18
C GLY A 28 -13.20 -2.01 1.36
N PRO A 29 -13.19 -2.86 2.41
CA PRO A 29 -13.93 -2.61 3.65
C PRO A 29 -13.46 -1.38 4.45
N GLY A 30 -12.24 -0.89 4.21
CA GLY A 30 -11.60 0.22 4.91
C GLY A 30 -10.11 -0.03 5.13
N THR A 31 -9.39 0.99 5.62
CA THR A 31 -7.97 0.86 5.96
C THR A 31 -7.80 0.08 7.26
N ASN A 32 -7.02 -0.99 7.24
CA ASN A 32 -6.57 -1.69 8.43
C ASN A 32 -5.49 -0.85 9.12
N THR A 33 -5.82 -0.29 10.28
CA THR A 33 -4.81 0.24 11.20
C THR A 33 -4.44 -0.84 12.20
N TYR A 34 -3.15 -0.94 12.53
CA TYR A 34 -2.65 -2.03 13.37
C TYR A 34 -2.09 -1.52 14.69
N LEU A 35 -2.33 -2.27 15.76
CA LEU A 35 -1.77 -2.02 17.09
C LEU A 35 -0.77 -3.13 17.37
N VAL A 36 0.50 -2.78 17.52
CA VAL A 36 1.60 -3.74 17.64
C VAL A 36 2.29 -3.62 18.99
N GLY A 37 2.24 -4.69 19.79
CA GLY A 37 2.86 -4.78 21.11
C GLY A 37 1.91 -5.32 22.19
N ARG A 38 2.48 -5.65 23.36
CA ARG A 38 1.74 -6.23 24.50
C ARG A 38 1.03 -5.18 25.35
N ARG A 39 1.61 -3.97 25.44
CA ARG A 39 1.07 -2.79 26.13
C ARG A 39 1.47 -1.52 25.39
N ASP A 40 0.68 -0.46 25.57
CA ASP A 40 0.87 0.86 24.95
C ASP A 40 1.42 0.74 23.51
N PRO A 41 0.69 0.03 22.63
CA PRO A 41 1.23 -0.49 21.37
C PRO A 41 1.68 0.61 20.42
N ILE A 42 2.50 0.26 19.44
CA ILE A 42 2.72 1.09 18.25
C ILE A 42 1.44 1.07 17.42
N LEU A 43 0.93 2.23 17.03
CA LEU A 43 -0.16 2.34 16.06
C LEU A 43 0.43 2.53 14.66
N LEU A 44 0.12 1.62 13.75
CA LEU A 44 0.50 1.68 12.34
C LEU A 44 -0.69 2.15 11.51
N ASP A 45 -0.48 3.27 10.80
CA ASP A 45 -1.47 4.04 10.03
C ASP A 45 -2.66 4.56 10.86
N THR A 46 -3.44 5.47 10.28
CA THR A 46 -4.42 6.29 11.00
C THR A 46 -5.79 6.39 10.33
N GLY A 47 -5.98 5.73 9.19
CA GLY A 47 -7.22 5.84 8.42
C GLY A 47 -7.37 7.21 7.74
N ALA A 48 -8.53 7.42 7.13
CA ALA A 48 -8.86 8.63 6.36
C ALA A 48 -9.35 9.83 7.21
N GLY A 49 -9.27 9.76 8.54
CA GLY A 49 -9.82 10.78 9.45
C GLY A 49 -11.35 10.78 9.53
N VAL A 50 -11.97 9.61 9.45
CA VAL A 50 -13.43 9.47 9.62
C VAL A 50 -13.80 9.60 11.10
N ALA A 51 -14.84 10.38 11.42
CA ALA A 51 -15.23 10.70 12.80
C ALA A 51 -15.46 9.46 13.70
N GLY A 52 -15.93 8.34 13.14
CA GLY A 52 -16.19 7.10 13.88
C GLY A 52 -14.94 6.31 14.27
N TYR A 53 -13.78 6.58 13.65
CA TYR A 53 -12.55 5.80 13.86
C TYR A 53 -11.97 5.98 15.27
N VAL A 54 -11.82 7.22 15.75
CA VAL A 54 -11.22 7.50 17.06
C VAL A 54 -12.02 6.87 18.23
N PRO A 55 -13.37 6.96 18.27
CA PRO A 55 -14.16 6.24 19.26
C PRO A 55 -14.00 4.71 19.18
N LEU A 56 -13.92 4.14 17.98
CA LEU A 56 -13.71 2.70 17.77
C LEU A 56 -12.36 2.26 18.31
N LEU A 57 -11.29 2.99 17.97
CA LEU A 57 -9.94 2.75 18.46
C LEU A 57 -9.89 2.84 19.99
N ALA A 58 -10.47 3.88 20.58
CA ALA A 58 -10.50 4.03 22.04
C ALA A 58 -11.21 2.87 22.74
N ARG A 59 -12.32 2.36 22.17
CA ARG A 59 -13.02 1.18 22.69
C ARG A 59 -12.15 -0.08 22.59
N TYR A 60 -11.47 -0.27 21.47
CA TYR A 60 -10.55 -1.40 21.30
C TYR A 60 -9.40 -1.36 22.32
N LEU A 61 -8.74 -0.21 22.48
CA LEU A 61 -7.69 0.00 23.48
C LEU A 61 -8.19 -0.30 24.91
N ALA A 62 -9.35 0.25 25.29
CA ALA A 62 -9.93 0.04 26.62
C ALA A 62 -10.26 -1.44 26.88
N GLY A 63 -10.77 -2.17 25.88
CA GLY A 63 -11.02 -3.61 25.96
C GLY A 63 -9.76 -4.45 26.16
N ARG A 64 -8.59 -3.89 25.84
CA ARG A 64 -7.26 -4.50 26.08
C ARG A 64 -6.59 -3.99 27.36
N GLY A 65 -7.24 -3.08 28.11
CA GLY A 65 -6.67 -2.43 29.28
C GLY A 65 -5.61 -1.36 28.94
N TRP A 66 -5.53 -0.92 27.69
CA TRP A 66 -4.57 0.09 27.23
C TRP A 66 -5.21 1.48 27.23
N ARG A 67 -4.44 2.50 27.60
CA ARG A 67 -4.93 3.89 27.65
C ARG A 67 -4.72 4.64 26.34
N GLN A 68 -3.57 4.39 25.69
CA GLN A 68 -3.18 5.03 24.44
C GLN A 68 -2.08 4.20 23.74
N PRO A 69 -1.84 4.42 22.44
CA PRO A 69 -0.63 3.93 21.78
C PRO A 69 0.62 4.69 22.26
N SER A 70 1.79 4.07 22.18
CA SER A 70 3.07 4.73 22.52
C SER A 70 3.56 5.70 21.45
N ARG A 71 3.21 5.45 20.18
CA ARG A 71 3.54 6.28 19.01
C ARG A 71 2.69 5.87 17.81
N ILE A 72 2.73 6.71 16.78
CA ILE A 72 2.17 6.42 15.46
C ILE A 72 3.32 6.25 14.47
N VAL A 73 3.27 5.22 13.64
CA VAL A 73 4.13 5.08 12.45
C VAL A 73 3.24 4.99 11.21
N LEU A 74 3.65 5.68 10.15
CA LEU A 74 2.89 5.73 8.90
C LEU A 74 3.63 4.97 7.81
N THR A 75 2.90 4.22 7.00
CA THR A 75 3.45 3.54 5.82
C THR A 75 3.80 4.53 4.73
N HIS A 76 2.89 5.45 4.37
CA HIS A 76 3.11 6.41 3.29
C HIS A 76 2.13 7.59 3.34
N ARG A 77 2.26 8.49 2.34
CA ARG A 77 1.55 9.77 2.28
C ARG A 77 0.09 9.74 1.76
N HIS A 78 -0.51 8.58 1.49
CA HIS A 78 -1.90 8.62 1.05
C HIS A 78 -2.85 8.96 2.20
N ARG A 79 -3.93 9.67 1.85
CA ARG A 79 -4.85 10.28 2.81
C ARG A 79 -5.47 9.25 3.74
N ASP A 80 -5.73 8.05 3.27
CA ASP A 80 -6.33 6.99 4.07
C ASP A 80 -5.35 6.29 5.01
N HIS A 81 -4.07 6.65 4.98
CA HIS A 81 -3.05 6.19 5.93
C HIS A 81 -2.66 7.28 6.93
N LEU A 82 -2.52 8.53 6.49
CA LEU A 82 -2.12 9.66 7.37
C LEU A 82 -3.26 10.60 7.79
N GLY A 83 -4.45 10.48 7.20
CA GLY A 83 -5.53 11.46 7.34
C GLY A 83 -6.09 11.58 8.76
N GLY A 84 -5.92 10.53 9.58
CA GLY A 84 -6.34 10.52 10.98
C GLY A 84 -5.36 11.16 11.97
N VAL A 85 -4.14 11.55 11.54
CA VAL A 85 -3.08 12.04 12.44
C VAL A 85 -3.56 13.19 13.34
N SER A 86 -4.18 14.23 12.77
CA SER A 86 -4.63 15.40 13.56
C SER A 86 -5.71 15.03 14.59
N GLN A 87 -6.63 14.12 14.24
CA GLN A 87 -7.67 13.67 15.18
C GLN A 87 -7.07 12.83 16.32
N LEU A 88 -6.08 12.00 16.00
CA LEU A 88 -5.38 11.19 17.00
C LEU A 88 -4.53 12.04 17.93
N ARG A 89 -3.88 13.11 17.44
CA ARG A 89 -3.15 14.05 18.31
C ARG A 89 -4.06 14.86 19.21
N ALA A 90 -5.25 15.23 18.73
CA ALA A 90 -6.27 15.84 19.59
C ALA A 90 -6.72 14.88 20.70
N ARG A 91 -6.82 13.57 20.40
CA ARG A 91 -7.24 12.54 21.37
C ARG A 91 -6.12 12.11 22.32
N PHE A 92 -4.89 12.01 21.83
CA PHE A 92 -3.69 11.51 22.51
C PHE A 92 -2.62 12.60 22.44
N ARG A 93 -2.76 13.61 23.30
CA ARG A 93 -1.92 14.82 23.26
C ARG A 93 -0.44 14.46 23.39
N GLY A 94 0.35 14.93 22.42
CA GLY A 94 1.80 14.73 22.42
C GLY A 94 2.26 13.37 21.91
N ILE A 95 1.38 12.56 21.32
CA ILE A 95 1.78 11.28 20.72
C ILE A 95 2.81 11.52 19.58
N PRO A 96 3.99 10.87 19.64
CA PRO A 96 4.98 10.94 18.56
C PRO A 96 4.43 10.32 17.28
N VAL A 97 4.80 10.89 16.13
CA VAL A 97 4.41 10.40 14.81
C VAL A 97 5.65 10.34 13.94
N ALA A 98 5.89 9.21 13.29
CA ALA A 98 7.01 9.03 12.38
C ALA A 98 6.57 8.48 11.02
N LYS A 99 7.24 8.91 9.95
CA LYS A 99 7.09 8.39 8.58
C LYS A 99 8.40 8.62 7.82
N MET A 100 8.58 7.95 6.68
CA MET A 100 9.62 8.41 5.74
C MET A 100 9.25 9.76 5.16
N ILE A 101 10.07 10.78 5.38
CA ILE A 101 9.87 12.09 4.74
C ILE A 101 10.57 12.07 3.38
N HIS A 102 9.80 12.26 2.32
CA HIS A 102 10.30 12.27 0.95
C HIS A 102 9.48 13.20 0.07
N ARG A 103 10.01 14.42 -0.14
CA ARG A 103 9.39 15.47 -0.95
C ARG A 103 7.98 15.88 -0.50
N ASP A 104 7.65 15.67 0.77
CA ASP A 104 6.36 16.06 1.32
C ASP A 104 6.26 17.59 1.49
N SER A 105 5.35 18.23 0.74
CA SER A 105 4.96 19.62 0.98
C SER A 105 3.65 19.66 1.77
N GLY A 106 3.73 19.91 3.08
CA GLY A 106 2.53 20.12 3.92
C GLY A 106 2.19 18.97 4.87
N LEU A 107 3.19 18.29 5.44
CA LEU A 107 2.96 17.36 6.54
C LEU A 107 2.29 18.06 7.73
N PRO A 108 1.34 17.39 8.41
CA PRO A 108 0.65 17.96 9.57
C PRO A 108 1.56 17.97 10.81
N GLU A 109 1.89 19.17 11.29
CA GLU A 109 2.73 19.42 12.47
C GLU A 109 4.08 18.65 12.43
N ALA A 110 4.84 18.59 13.54
CA ALA A 110 6.14 17.93 13.54
C ALA A 110 6.01 16.41 13.37
N ILE A 111 6.62 15.84 12.33
CA ILE A 111 6.70 14.39 12.08
C ILE A 111 8.17 13.99 12.05
N ASP A 112 8.51 12.93 12.78
CA ASP A 112 9.86 12.38 12.81
C ASP A 112 10.15 11.59 11.53
N ASP A 113 11.36 11.76 11.00
CA ASP A 113 11.79 11.09 9.79
C ASP A 113 12.24 9.66 10.08
N LEU A 114 11.60 8.69 9.42
CA LEU A 114 11.89 7.27 9.53
C LEU A 114 12.48 6.74 8.23
N ARG A 115 13.64 6.09 8.33
CA ARG A 115 14.43 5.63 7.18
C ARG A 115 14.51 4.12 7.12
N ASP A 116 14.91 3.64 5.94
CA ASP A 116 15.13 2.22 5.68
C ASP A 116 16.05 1.58 6.73
N GLY A 117 15.68 0.39 7.19
CA GLY A 117 16.43 -0.39 8.19
C GLY A 117 16.29 0.11 9.64
N GLN A 118 15.66 1.26 9.89
CA GLN A 118 15.49 1.75 11.26
C GLN A 118 14.48 0.90 12.04
N ALA A 119 14.83 0.60 13.29
CA ALA A 119 13.98 -0.13 14.22
C ALA A 119 13.06 0.81 15.02
N VAL A 120 11.80 0.42 15.14
CA VAL A 120 10.80 1.04 16.01
C VAL A 120 10.41 0.02 17.08
N HIS A 121 10.81 0.30 18.32
CA HIS A 121 10.59 -0.59 19.45
C HIS A 121 9.27 -0.27 20.17
N GLY A 122 8.54 -1.32 20.53
CA GLY A 122 7.37 -1.31 21.41
C GLY A 122 7.50 -2.38 22.51
N ASP A 123 6.47 -2.50 23.37
CA ASP A 123 6.47 -3.49 24.45
C ASP A 123 6.39 -4.93 23.89
N GLY A 124 7.53 -5.61 23.80
CA GLY A 124 7.63 -6.97 23.27
C GLY A 124 7.46 -7.08 21.76
N ALA A 125 7.67 -5.99 21.01
CA ALA A 125 7.60 -5.96 19.56
C ALA A 125 8.66 -5.04 18.94
N THR A 126 9.23 -5.46 17.82
CA THR A 126 10.23 -4.70 17.06
C THR A 126 9.80 -4.63 15.60
N LEU A 127 9.49 -3.43 15.13
CA LEU A 127 9.20 -3.16 13.72
C LEU A 127 10.45 -2.60 13.03
N ILE A 128 10.93 -3.28 11.98
CA ILE A 128 11.99 -2.77 11.11
C ILE A 128 11.34 -2.11 9.91
N ALA A 129 11.64 -0.83 9.67
CA ALA A 129 11.20 -0.12 8.48
C ALA A 129 11.92 -0.67 7.23
N VAL A 130 11.16 -1.00 6.20
CA VAL A 130 11.67 -1.48 4.91
C VAL A 130 11.14 -0.55 3.83
N HIS A 131 12.01 0.25 3.22
CA HIS A 131 11.66 1.13 2.12
C HIS A 131 11.29 0.31 0.88
N THR A 132 10.05 0.50 0.44
CA THR A 132 9.45 -0.24 -0.66
C THR A 132 8.76 0.73 -1.60
N PRO A 133 9.52 1.59 -2.31
CA PRO A 133 8.94 2.55 -3.24
C PRO A 133 8.23 1.82 -4.39
N GLY A 134 7.36 2.56 -5.07
CA GLY A 134 6.70 2.12 -6.28
C GLY A 134 5.20 2.37 -6.27
N HIS A 135 4.50 2.06 -5.17
CA HIS A 135 3.12 2.55 -4.99
C HIS A 135 3.10 4.04 -4.65
N ALA A 136 3.95 4.42 -3.69
CA ALA A 136 4.27 5.80 -3.35
C ALA A 136 5.78 5.87 -3.10
N SER A 137 6.43 6.99 -3.41
CA SER A 137 7.89 7.06 -3.34
C SER A 137 8.44 7.13 -1.90
N ASP A 138 7.58 7.42 -0.91
CA ASP A 138 7.88 7.41 0.53
C ASP A 138 7.44 6.12 1.25
N HIS A 139 7.03 5.09 0.52
CA HIS A 139 6.38 3.93 1.13
C HIS A 139 7.32 3.05 1.95
N LEU A 140 6.93 2.79 3.21
CA LEU A 140 7.55 1.83 4.12
C LEU A 140 6.61 0.63 4.32
N CYS A 141 7.16 -0.57 4.14
CA CYS A 141 6.66 -1.75 4.84
C CYS A 141 7.29 -1.83 6.24
N PHE A 142 6.67 -2.55 7.16
CA PHE A 142 7.22 -2.80 8.50
C PHE A 142 7.33 -4.29 8.78
N TYR A 143 8.54 -4.77 9.01
CA TYR A 143 8.81 -6.17 9.36
C TYR A 143 8.79 -6.34 10.88
N LEU A 144 7.84 -7.14 11.38
CA LEU A 144 7.72 -7.54 12.78
C LEU A 144 8.60 -8.76 13.04
N VAL A 145 9.71 -8.55 13.74
CA VAL A 145 10.75 -9.56 13.97
C VAL A 145 10.18 -10.77 14.72
N GLU A 146 9.38 -10.54 15.75
CA GLU A 146 8.92 -11.57 16.68
C GLU A 146 7.93 -12.55 16.03
N GLU A 147 7.16 -12.12 15.03
CA GLU A 147 6.19 -12.98 14.32
C GLU A 147 6.63 -13.35 12.91
N LYS A 148 7.79 -12.86 12.43
CA LYS A 148 8.21 -12.96 11.03
C LYS A 148 7.09 -12.49 10.09
N ALA A 149 6.45 -11.39 10.45
CA ALA A 149 5.28 -10.86 9.77
C ALA A 149 5.59 -9.52 9.13
N LEU A 150 4.92 -9.22 8.02
CA LEU A 150 5.15 -7.97 7.28
C LEU A 150 3.86 -7.16 7.19
N PHE A 151 3.89 -5.92 7.69
CA PHE A 151 2.87 -4.93 7.39
C PHE A 151 3.21 -4.27 6.06
N THR A 152 2.42 -4.54 5.04
CA THR A 152 2.78 -4.22 3.66
C THR A 152 2.23 -2.89 3.16
N GLY A 153 1.45 -2.18 3.97
CA GLY A 153 0.70 -1.01 3.52
C GLY A 153 -0.07 -1.35 2.23
N ASP A 154 0.20 -0.57 1.19
CA ASP A 154 -0.41 -0.71 -0.13
C ASP A 154 0.45 -1.43 -1.16
N VAL A 155 1.60 -1.99 -0.75
CA VAL A 155 2.48 -2.73 -1.67
C VAL A 155 1.89 -4.10 -2.01
N VAL A 156 1.36 -4.82 -1.02
CA VAL A 156 0.67 -6.11 -1.18
C VAL A 156 -0.63 -6.07 -0.39
N LEU A 157 -1.74 -6.41 -1.04
CA LEU A 157 -3.08 -6.31 -0.47
C LEU A 157 -3.74 -7.69 -0.33
N GLY A 158 -4.70 -7.81 0.59
CA GLY A 158 -5.43 -9.05 0.85
C GLY A 158 -6.49 -9.38 -0.21
N GLY A 159 -6.96 -8.38 -0.97
CA GLY A 159 -8.05 -8.49 -1.95
C GLY A 159 -7.58 -8.35 -3.40
N SER A 160 -7.60 -7.13 -3.93
CA SER A 160 -7.21 -6.80 -5.31
C SER A 160 -5.73 -6.40 -5.43
N THR A 161 -5.21 -6.31 -6.65
CA THR A 161 -3.87 -5.74 -6.88
C THR A 161 -3.81 -4.26 -6.57
N THR A 162 -2.64 -3.75 -6.17
CA THR A 162 -2.44 -2.32 -5.93
C THR A 162 -2.35 -1.51 -7.24
N VAL A 163 -2.62 -0.22 -7.16
CA VAL A 163 -2.40 0.73 -8.28
C VAL A 163 -1.01 1.32 -8.17
N ILE A 164 -0.36 1.55 -9.31
CA ILE A 164 0.93 2.22 -9.41
C ILE A 164 0.69 3.55 -10.12
N PRO A 165 0.43 4.64 -9.38
CA PRO A 165 0.03 5.91 -9.97
C PRO A 165 1.27 6.61 -10.57
N LEU A 166 1.13 7.25 -11.73
CA LEU A 166 2.28 7.82 -12.46
C LEU A 166 2.82 9.13 -11.88
N ASP A 167 2.08 9.77 -11.00
CA ASP A 167 2.45 11.04 -10.36
C ASP A 167 3.50 10.88 -9.27
N ASP A 168 3.46 9.78 -8.51
CA ASP A 168 4.41 9.48 -7.43
C ASP A 168 4.91 8.03 -7.38
N GLY A 169 4.24 7.13 -8.10
CA GLY A 169 4.60 5.71 -8.20
C GLY A 169 5.48 5.39 -9.40
N ASP A 170 6.13 4.23 -9.33
CA ASP A 170 6.96 3.68 -10.39
C ASP A 170 6.92 2.15 -10.36
N LEU A 171 6.59 1.53 -11.51
CA LEU A 171 6.44 0.08 -11.57
C LEU A 171 7.78 -0.66 -11.51
N GLY A 172 8.87 -0.06 -12.00
CA GLY A 172 10.21 -0.65 -11.89
C GLY A 172 10.68 -0.72 -10.44
N ASP A 173 10.51 0.36 -9.70
CA ASP A 173 10.78 0.45 -8.27
C ASP A 173 9.87 -0.52 -7.50
N TYR A 174 8.58 -0.57 -7.85
CA TYR A 174 7.62 -1.51 -7.26
C TYR A 174 8.05 -2.98 -7.44
N MET A 175 8.48 -3.38 -8.65
CA MET A 175 8.96 -4.74 -8.91
C MET A 175 10.27 -5.05 -8.16
N THR A 176 11.11 -4.05 -7.96
CA THR A 176 12.33 -4.17 -7.13
C THR A 176 11.96 -4.36 -5.66
N SER A 177 11.01 -3.58 -5.16
CA SER A 177 10.45 -3.70 -3.82
C SER A 177 9.85 -5.08 -3.56
N LEU A 178 9.02 -5.61 -4.47
CA LEU A 178 8.45 -6.96 -4.32
C LEU A 178 9.53 -8.05 -4.23
N ARG A 179 10.60 -7.96 -5.04
CA ARG A 179 11.73 -8.91 -4.96
C ARG A 179 12.46 -8.80 -3.63
N ARG A 180 12.72 -7.57 -3.17
CA ARG A 180 13.32 -7.32 -1.85
C ARG A 180 12.50 -7.94 -0.72
N LEU A 181 11.17 -7.92 -0.81
CA LEU A 181 10.30 -8.54 0.20
C LEU A 181 10.43 -10.08 0.24
N LEU A 182 10.78 -10.73 -0.88
CA LEU A 182 11.04 -12.18 -0.91
C LEU A 182 12.37 -12.58 -0.27
N ASP A 183 13.31 -11.64 -0.15
CA ASP A 183 14.60 -11.87 0.52
C ASP A 183 14.47 -11.79 2.06
N LEU A 184 13.32 -11.34 2.57
CA LEU A 184 13.00 -11.33 3.99
C LEU A 184 12.45 -12.69 4.43
N ASP A 185 12.76 -13.09 5.67
CA ASP A 185 12.17 -14.27 6.30
C ASP A 185 10.74 -13.99 6.77
N VAL A 186 9.82 -13.81 5.81
CA VAL A 186 8.41 -13.48 6.04
C VAL A 186 7.55 -14.73 5.96
N ARG A 187 6.69 -14.91 6.96
CA ARG A 187 5.65 -15.93 6.98
C ARG A 187 4.30 -15.37 6.53
N ARG A 188 3.81 -14.33 7.21
CA ARG A 188 2.47 -13.76 6.98
C ARG A 188 2.52 -12.27 6.65
N ILE A 189 1.48 -11.79 5.98
CA ILE A 189 1.32 -10.38 5.62
C ILE A 189 0.06 -9.79 6.28
N TYR A 190 0.22 -8.59 6.83
CA TYR A 190 -0.83 -7.72 7.35
C TYR A 190 -1.01 -6.52 6.39
N PRO A 191 -1.92 -6.63 5.40
CA PRO A 191 -2.09 -5.59 4.39
C PRO A 191 -2.92 -4.41 4.92
N ALA A 192 -2.74 -3.22 4.35
CA ALA A 192 -3.62 -2.10 4.69
C ALA A 192 -5.07 -2.32 4.25
N HIS A 193 -5.31 -3.18 3.25
CA HIS A 193 -6.66 -3.48 2.80
C HIS A 193 -6.89 -4.98 2.61
N GLY A 194 -8.05 -5.44 3.08
CA GLY A 194 -8.47 -6.84 2.98
C GLY A 194 -8.01 -7.71 4.15
N PRO A 195 -8.19 -9.04 4.04
CA PRO A 195 -7.87 -9.99 5.10
C PRO A 195 -6.35 -10.18 5.28
N VAL A 196 -5.98 -10.79 6.41
CA VAL A 196 -4.61 -11.27 6.66
C VAL A 196 -4.26 -12.33 5.61
N ILE A 197 -3.00 -12.33 5.18
CA ILE A 197 -2.46 -13.28 4.21
C ILE A 197 -1.50 -14.22 4.96
N GLU A 198 -1.85 -15.50 5.07
CA GLU A 198 -1.02 -16.47 5.81
C GLU A 198 0.19 -16.99 5.03
N ASP A 199 0.09 -17.06 3.70
CA ASP A 199 1.22 -17.35 2.80
C ASP A 199 1.75 -16.05 2.19
N GLY A 200 2.55 -15.34 2.98
CA GLY A 200 3.16 -14.07 2.58
C GLY A 200 4.02 -14.21 1.31
N PRO A 201 5.01 -15.11 1.28
CA PRO A 201 5.85 -15.31 0.10
C PRO A 201 5.06 -15.73 -1.14
N GLY A 202 4.06 -16.62 -1.00
CA GLY A 202 3.18 -17.01 -2.10
C GLY A 202 2.47 -15.80 -2.71
N ARG A 203 1.84 -14.96 -1.88
CA ARG A 203 1.15 -13.75 -2.36
C ARG A 203 2.08 -12.74 -3.04
N VAL A 204 3.31 -12.58 -2.55
CA VAL A 204 4.29 -11.70 -3.21
C VAL A 204 4.66 -12.24 -4.60
N ARG A 205 4.85 -13.57 -4.74
CA ARG A 205 5.11 -14.20 -6.04
C ARG A 205 3.93 -14.04 -7.00
N GLU A 206 2.69 -14.25 -6.54
CA GLU A 206 1.47 -14.01 -7.32
C GLU A 206 1.44 -12.59 -7.89
N TYR A 207 1.82 -11.60 -7.07
CA TYR A 207 1.90 -10.21 -7.49
C TYR A 207 2.96 -9.98 -8.58
N ILE A 208 4.16 -10.54 -8.42
CA ILE A 208 5.24 -10.46 -9.42
C ILE A 208 4.77 -11.10 -10.73
N GLU A 209 4.22 -12.32 -10.67
CA GLU A 209 3.74 -13.06 -11.83
C GLU A 209 2.62 -12.31 -12.56
N HIS A 210 1.69 -11.73 -11.82
CA HIS A 210 0.60 -10.93 -12.38
C HIS A 210 1.13 -9.70 -13.16
N ARG A 211 2.15 -9.00 -12.64
CA ARG A 211 2.78 -7.88 -13.36
C ARG A 211 3.53 -8.37 -14.61
N LEU A 212 4.31 -9.44 -14.50
CA LEU A 212 5.03 -9.98 -15.65
C LEU A 212 4.07 -10.48 -16.74
N MET A 213 2.95 -11.08 -16.37
CA MET A 213 1.89 -11.46 -17.30
C MET A 213 1.33 -10.24 -18.02
N ARG A 214 0.97 -9.18 -17.28
CA ARG A 214 0.43 -7.95 -17.88
C ARG A 214 1.42 -7.28 -18.82
N GLU A 215 2.71 -7.29 -18.47
CA GLU A 215 3.77 -6.76 -19.33
C GLU A 215 3.86 -7.53 -20.66
N ARG A 216 3.81 -8.87 -20.62
CA ARG A 216 3.80 -9.70 -21.84
C ARG A 216 2.61 -9.35 -22.74
N GLN A 217 1.41 -9.24 -22.17
CA GLN A 217 0.22 -8.88 -22.91
C GLN A 217 0.31 -7.50 -23.60
N ILE A 218 0.96 -6.52 -22.96
CA ILE A 218 1.18 -5.18 -23.53
C ILE A 218 2.17 -5.23 -24.70
N LEU A 219 3.25 -5.99 -24.55
CA LEU A 219 4.25 -6.16 -25.61
C LEU A 219 3.68 -6.92 -26.82
N GLU A 220 2.86 -7.95 -26.57
CA GLU A 220 2.12 -8.66 -27.62
C GLU A 220 1.15 -7.73 -28.34
N ALA A 221 0.36 -6.93 -27.60
CA ALA A 221 -0.56 -5.94 -28.18
C ALA A 221 0.17 -4.92 -29.08
N LEU A 222 1.34 -4.44 -28.65
CA LEU A 222 2.20 -3.57 -29.47
C LEU A 222 2.71 -4.28 -30.73
N GLY A 223 3.11 -5.54 -30.62
CA GLY A 223 3.53 -6.38 -31.75
C GLY A 223 2.42 -6.59 -32.78
N ASP A 224 1.18 -6.68 -32.31
CA ASP A 224 -0.04 -6.77 -33.13
C ASP A 224 -0.47 -5.40 -33.73
N GLY A 225 0.23 -4.32 -33.43
CA GLY A 225 -0.04 -2.98 -33.96
C GLY A 225 -1.07 -2.16 -33.16
N LEU A 226 -1.42 -2.57 -31.94
CA LEU A 226 -2.22 -1.75 -31.02
C LEU A 226 -1.30 -0.76 -30.32
N VAL A 227 -1.36 0.51 -30.73
CA VAL A 227 -0.32 1.51 -30.37
C VAL A 227 -0.80 2.53 -29.35
N THR A 228 -2.06 2.50 -28.93
CA THR A 228 -2.60 3.42 -27.91
C THR A 228 -3.08 2.67 -26.67
N ILE A 229 -3.05 3.34 -25.51
CA ILE A 229 -3.55 2.76 -24.26
C ILE A 229 -5.02 2.33 -24.37
N PRO A 230 -5.96 3.10 -24.97
CA PRO A 230 -7.34 2.65 -25.13
C PRO A 230 -7.48 1.35 -25.94
N GLU A 231 -6.70 1.19 -27.02
CA GLU A 231 -6.70 -0.04 -27.83
C GLU A 231 -6.20 -1.24 -27.02
N MET A 232 -5.11 -1.06 -26.27
CA MET A 232 -4.56 -2.09 -25.37
C MET A 232 -5.56 -2.44 -24.26
N VAL A 233 -6.21 -1.45 -23.65
CA VAL A 233 -7.21 -1.69 -22.61
C VAL A 233 -8.38 -2.50 -23.17
N ALA A 234 -8.91 -2.12 -24.33
CA ALA A 234 -10.01 -2.84 -24.98
C ALA A 234 -9.66 -4.31 -25.29
N ARG A 235 -8.40 -4.60 -25.64
CA ARG A 235 -7.93 -5.96 -25.89
C ARG A 235 -7.67 -6.75 -24.61
N ILE A 236 -6.86 -6.22 -23.69
CA ILE A 236 -6.33 -6.98 -22.56
C ILE A 236 -7.30 -7.02 -21.37
N TYR A 237 -8.33 -6.17 -21.36
CA TYR A 237 -9.36 -6.09 -20.32
C TYR A 237 -10.77 -6.29 -20.89
N ALA A 238 -10.90 -7.06 -21.97
CA ALA A 238 -12.18 -7.32 -22.65
C ALA A 238 -13.26 -7.88 -21.72
N ASP A 239 -12.86 -8.74 -20.76
CA ASP A 239 -13.77 -9.36 -19.79
C ASP A 239 -13.98 -8.53 -18.51
N VAL A 240 -13.38 -7.34 -18.44
CA VAL A 240 -13.48 -6.45 -17.28
C VAL A 240 -14.53 -5.38 -17.54
N SER A 241 -15.38 -5.13 -16.54
CA SER A 241 -16.40 -4.06 -16.59
C SER A 241 -15.79 -2.72 -17.00
N ALA A 242 -16.48 -2.00 -17.90
CA ALA A 242 -16.09 -0.68 -18.37
C ALA A 242 -15.86 0.33 -17.23
N ALA A 243 -16.54 0.17 -16.09
CA ALA A 243 -16.34 0.99 -14.90
C ALA A 243 -14.91 0.90 -14.33
N LEU A 244 -14.16 -0.16 -14.63
CA LEU A 244 -12.79 -0.38 -14.18
C LEU A 244 -11.75 -0.07 -15.27
N HIS A 245 -12.17 0.30 -16.48
CA HIS A 245 -11.25 0.57 -17.59
C HIS A 245 -10.31 1.75 -17.33
N GLN A 246 -10.73 2.73 -16.53
CA GLN A 246 -9.84 3.81 -16.11
C GLN A 246 -8.67 3.28 -15.24
N ALA A 247 -8.93 2.39 -14.29
CA ALA A 247 -7.89 1.75 -13.49
C ALA A 247 -7.01 0.82 -14.35
N ALA A 248 -7.62 0.11 -15.32
CA ALA A 248 -6.88 -0.68 -16.29
C ALA A 248 -5.92 0.17 -17.15
N ALA A 249 -6.38 1.35 -17.60
CA ALA A 249 -5.54 2.29 -18.35
C ALA A 249 -4.34 2.76 -17.53
N GLN A 250 -4.50 3.04 -16.23
CA GLN A 250 -3.39 3.37 -15.34
C GLN A 250 -2.39 2.21 -15.23
N SER A 251 -2.88 0.97 -15.13
CA SER A 251 -2.02 -0.21 -15.13
C SER A 251 -1.21 -0.29 -16.43
N VAL A 252 -1.83 -0.15 -17.60
CA VAL A 252 -1.13 -0.16 -18.89
C VAL A 252 -0.11 0.98 -18.96
N ALA A 253 -0.49 2.19 -18.56
CA ALA A 253 0.39 3.35 -18.55
C ALA A 253 1.64 3.14 -17.67
N SER A 254 1.48 2.58 -16.47
CA SER A 254 2.62 2.26 -15.58
C SER A 254 3.59 1.24 -16.18
N HIS A 255 3.07 0.25 -16.91
CA HIS A 255 3.89 -0.73 -17.63
C HIS A 255 4.66 -0.09 -18.79
N LEU A 256 3.98 0.74 -19.60
CA LEU A 256 4.61 1.43 -20.72
C LEU A 256 5.71 2.40 -20.24
N ALA A 257 5.48 3.12 -19.14
CA ALA A 257 6.49 3.98 -18.53
C ALA A 257 7.73 3.19 -18.07
N LYS A 258 7.54 2.05 -17.38
CA LYS A 258 8.64 1.14 -17.02
C LYS A 258 9.38 0.64 -18.27
N LEU A 259 8.67 0.14 -19.27
CA LEU A 259 9.25 -0.39 -20.50
C LEU A 259 10.03 0.69 -21.29
N ALA A 260 9.57 1.94 -21.27
CA ALA A 260 10.28 3.06 -21.89
C ALA A 260 11.58 3.38 -21.15
N ARG A 261 11.57 3.38 -19.82
CA ARG A 261 12.79 3.51 -19.00
C ARG A 261 13.79 2.38 -19.30
N GLU A 262 13.30 1.18 -19.58
CA GLU A 262 14.11 0.01 -19.98
C GLU A 262 14.54 0.06 -21.46
N GLY A 263 14.14 1.08 -22.23
CA GLY A 263 14.49 1.24 -23.64
C GLY A 263 13.79 0.23 -24.58
N ARG A 264 12.71 -0.41 -24.13
CA ARG A 264 11.98 -1.45 -24.88
C ARG A 264 10.82 -0.91 -25.71
N VAL A 265 10.28 0.24 -25.31
CA VAL A 265 9.23 0.96 -26.04
C VAL A 265 9.56 2.44 -26.11
N ARG A 266 8.97 3.15 -27.08
CA ARG A 266 9.07 4.61 -27.20
C ARG A 266 7.67 5.22 -27.28
N GLU A 267 7.48 6.32 -26.57
CA GLU A 267 6.26 7.14 -26.65
C GLU A 267 6.41 8.22 -27.72
N HIS A 268 5.36 8.40 -28.52
CA HIS A 268 5.14 9.50 -29.44
C HIS A 268 3.91 10.29 -28.97
N VAL A 269 4.16 11.45 -28.36
CA VAL A 269 3.10 12.32 -27.86
C VAL A 269 2.34 12.93 -29.03
N VAL A 270 1.01 12.73 -29.05
CA VAL A 270 0.12 13.34 -30.04
C VAL A 270 -0.70 14.41 -29.34
N ARG A 271 -0.72 15.62 -29.91
CA ARG A 271 -1.50 16.73 -29.35
C ARG A 271 -2.99 16.42 -29.49
N ASP A 272 -3.75 16.65 -28.40
CA ASP A 272 -5.21 16.50 -28.34
C ASP A 272 -5.72 15.07 -28.68
N ALA A 273 -4.87 14.05 -28.57
CA ALA A 273 -5.20 12.65 -28.78
C ALA A 273 -4.36 11.74 -27.86
N PRO A 274 -4.70 10.45 -27.70
CA PRO A 274 -3.87 9.52 -26.96
C PRO A 274 -2.46 9.41 -27.57
N SER A 275 -1.43 9.38 -26.73
CA SER A 275 -0.07 9.05 -27.15
C SER A 275 -0.02 7.70 -27.86
N ARG A 276 0.90 7.59 -28.82
CA ARG A 276 1.19 6.36 -29.55
C ARG A 276 2.47 5.74 -29.03
N TRP A 277 2.53 4.42 -29.00
CA TRP A 277 3.64 3.65 -28.47
C TRP A 277 4.17 2.69 -29.54
N GLU A 278 5.49 2.55 -29.60
CA GLU A 278 6.16 1.61 -30.51
C GLU A 278 7.17 0.74 -29.77
N LEU A 279 7.40 -0.49 -30.25
CA LEU A 279 8.51 -1.31 -29.81
C LEU A 279 9.83 -0.73 -30.33
N VAL A 280 10.83 -0.65 -29.46
CA VAL A 280 12.21 -0.32 -29.86
C VAL A 280 12.89 -1.63 -30.26
N ARG A 281 13.46 -1.65 -31.47
CA ARG A 281 14.24 -2.77 -32.01
C ARG A 281 15.71 -2.65 -31.65
#